data_AF-A0A924F847-F1
#
_entry.id   AF-A0A924F847-F1
#
_cell.length_a   1.000
_cell.length_b   1.000
_cell.length_c   1.000
_cell.angle_alpha   90.00
_cell.angle_beta   90.00
_cell.angle_gamma   90.00
#
_symmetry.space_group_name_H-M   'P 1'
#
loop_
_entity.id
_entity.type
_entity.pdbx_description
1 polymer ?
#
loop_
_entity_poly.entity_id
_entity_poly.type
_entity_poly.pdbx_seq_one_letter_code
_entity_poly.pdbx_strand_id
1 'polypeptide(L)'
;MILAQNHQQRLSGNKYWVVFLLSVLFASCSPKLVKTVKKQPKPPEKVEETVMKPVAKFTEATISLLVPFRLSSLNLKTATKAEVEKSAMAIDFYQGFMLGLDSAASAGFNFKLRVFDAGDNSANLETLIQNGSLANSNLIVGPVYPDGLRHIRSFTLSKNITLVNPLAATNPKELNNPNMITIVNNIQLHAEKIGEYIVKHIDPVKSVVVLINPKGSDDELMAAPIRKFFEDPKQAFFFQEFSSVYNMDTRMIKNKKYVVVLASSERKFVTATIDKLIKMKNAGLSVDLYGHPDWTKQTYNTEKLQTLNAIVSASYKIDFSRKDVSAFIKKYRSKYHFEPGEYSYKGFDTGFYFANLIATHGKNYAQFLTKEKYKGLHNSFSFVYDPKMGYLNTSLMLLKYQNFALNIIE
;
A
#
# COMPACT_ATOMS: atom_id res chain seq x y z
N MET A 1 -0.69 7.01 74.19
CA MET A 1 0.48 7.25 75.06
C MET A 1 1.71 7.05 74.18
N ILE A 2 2.31 8.13 73.63
CA ILE A 2 3.44 8.88 74.23
C ILE A 2 4.64 7.93 74.36
N LEU A 3 5.79 8.08 73.69
CA LEU A 3 6.68 9.24 73.66
C LEU A 3 7.65 9.13 72.47
N ALA A 4 7.98 10.27 71.86
CA ALA A 4 9.06 10.47 70.91
C ALA A 4 10.42 10.74 71.60
N GLN A 5 11.53 10.58 70.87
CA GLN A 5 12.79 11.37 70.89
C GLN A 5 13.87 10.63 70.06
N ASN A 6 14.90 11.21 69.42
CA ASN A 6 15.15 12.54 68.84
C ASN A 6 16.46 12.44 68.01
N HIS A 7 16.54 13.27 66.95
CA HIS A 7 17.69 13.80 66.17
C HIS A 7 19.08 13.14 66.04
N GLN A 8 19.62 13.10 64.79
CA GLN A 8 20.59 14.09 64.28
C GLN A 8 20.82 14.03 62.73
N GLN A 9 20.76 15.18 62.07
CA GLN A 9 21.43 15.52 60.79
C GLN A 9 22.85 16.05 61.16
N ARG A 10 23.94 16.07 60.37
CA ARG A 10 24.29 16.13 58.93
C ARG A 10 25.83 15.89 58.86
N LEU A 11 26.38 15.48 57.71
CA LEU A 11 27.45 16.21 57.00
C LEU A 11 27.97 15.44 55.77
N SER A 12 28.20 16.18 54.70
CA SER A 12 28.74 15.76 53.40
C SER A 12 30.21 15.36 53.48
N GLY A 13 30.57 14.22 52.89
CA GLY A 13 31.95 13.74 52.78
C GLY A 13 32.28 13.29 51.36
N ASN A 14 33.09 14.10 50.69
CA ASN A 14 33.61 13.99 49.33
C ASN A 14 34.42 12.69 49.09
N LYS A 15 33.98 11.80 48.19
CA LYS A 15 34.59 10.47 47.93
C LYS A 15 35.70 10.44 46.86
N TYR A 16 36.25 11.59 46.45
CA TYR A 16 37.26 11.63 45.36
C TYR A 16 38.72 11.45 45.79
N TRP A 17 39.02 11.20 47.08
CA TRP A 17 40.40 11.11 47.58
C TRP A 17 40.97 9.68 47.75
N VAL A 18 40.14 8.63 47.69
CA VAL A 18 40.63 7.24 47.89
C VAL A 18 41.18 6.62 46.60
N VAL A 19 40.87 7.18 45.43
CA VAL A 19 41.35 6.65 44.14
C VAL A 19 42.73 7.21 43.75
N PHE A 20 43.16 8.32 44.35
CA PHE A 20 44.42 8.99 43.98
C PHE A 20 45.68 8.39 44.65
N LEU A 21 45.52 7.45 45.60
CA LEU A 21 46.63 6.87 46.37
C LEU A 21 47.12 5.50 45.88
N LEU A 22 46.56 4.98 44.78
CA LEU A 22 46.98 3.71 44.17
C LEU A 22 47.89 3.87 42.93
N SER A 23 48.25 5.11 42.58
CA SER A 23 48.99 5.42 41.34
C SER A 23 50.51 5.68 41.51
N VAL A 24 51.14 5.33 42.64
CA VAL A 24 52.55 5.74 42.92
C VAL A 24 53.54 4.60 43.20
N LEU A 25 53.24 3.32 42.97
CA LEU A 25 54.19 2.22 43.29
C LEU A 25 54.62 1.28 42.16
N PHE A 26 54.44 1.63 40.89
CA PHE A 26 55.10 0.91 39.79
C PHE A 26 55.70 1.88 38.75
N ALA A 27 56.69 2.66 39.18
CA ALA A 27 57.64 3.34 38.30
C ALA A 27 59.00 2.67 38.45
N SER A 28 59.42 1.87 37.47
CA SER A 28 60.85 1.55 37.22
C SER A 28 60.97 0.55 36.05
N CYS A 29 61.06 1.07 34.82
CA CYS A 29 61.80 0.46 33.71
C CYS A 29 61.84 1.46 32.53
N SER A 30 63.03 2.03 32.25
CA SER A 30 63.28 2.93 31.12
C SER A 30 63.15 2.21 29.77
N PRO A 31 62.39 2.74 28.79
CA PRO A 31 62.42 2.22 27.43
C PRO A 31 63.41 2.97 26.53
N LYS A 32 64.17 2.18 25.76
CA LYS A 32 65.03 2.59 24.64
C LYS A 32 64.23 3.38 23.59
N LEU A 33 64.88 4.37 22.96
CA LEU A 33 64.40 5.09 21.78
C LEU A 33 64.07 4.12 20.63
N VAL A 34 62.78 3.91 20.37
CA VAL A 34 62.28 3.22 19.16
C VAL A 34 61.78 4.30 18.20
N LYS A 35 62.39 4.36 17.01
CA LYS A 35 61.96 5.24 15.91
C LYS A 35 60.48 5.02 15.60
N THR A 36 59.70 6.09 15.62
CA THR A 36 58.29 6.07 15.21
C THR A 36 58.20 5.83 13.70
N VAL A 37 58.06 4.56 13.29
CA VAL A 37 57.57 4.24 11.94
C VAL A 37 56.08 4.56 11.95
N LYS A 38 55.68 5.57 11.17
CA LYS A 38 54.27 5.84 10.86
C LYS A 38 53.64 4.54 10.35
N LYS A 39 52.76 3.94 11.16
CA LYS A 39 51.92 2.83 10.72
C LYS A 39 50.91 3.42 9.73
N GLN A 40 51.06 3.11 8.44
CA GLN A 40 50.04 3.41 7.44
C GLN A 40 48.69 2.82 7.92
N PRO A 41 47.57 3.51 7.68
CA PRO A 41 46.25 2.94 7.92
C PRO A 41 46.14 1.60 7.20
N LYS A 42 45.65 0.55 7.87
CA LYS A 42 45.23 -0.67 7.19
C LYS A 42 44.24 -0.26 6.10
N PRO A 43 44.36 -0.77 4.86
CA PRO A 43 43.33 -0.57 3.85
C PRO A 43 41.98 -1.00 4.44
N PRO A 44 40.88 -0.33 4.11
CA PRO A 44 39.55 -0.82 4.48
C PRO A 44 39.44 -2.28 4.02
N GLU A 45 39.05 -3.14 4.95
CA GLU A 45 38.67 -4.51 4.65
C GLU A 45 37.63 -4.41 3.54
N LYS A 46 37.97 -4.93 2.35
CA LYS A 46 37.03 -4.99 1.23
C LYS A 46 35.83 -5.73 1.78
N VAL A 47 34.70 -5.03 1.90
CA VAL A 47 33.40 -5.69 1.86
C VAL A 47 33.45 -6.49 0.56
N GLU A 48 33.62 -7.80 0.66
CA GLU A 48 33.32 -8.67 -0.46
C GLU A 48 31.84 -8.41 -0.76
N GLU A 49 31.59 -7.55 -1.75
CA GLU A 49 30.37 -7.65 -2.53
C GLU A 49 30.30 -9.13 -2.90
N THR A 50 29.36 -9.84 -2.27
CA THR A 50 29.03 -11.19 -2.67
C THR A 50 28.58 -11.06 -4.11
N VAL A 51 29.51 -11.29 -5.04
CA VAL A 51 29.23 -11.37 -6.46
C VAL A 51 28.21 -12.49 -6.58
N MET A 52 26.93 -12.11 -6.68
CA MET A 52 25.85 -13.06 -6.84
C MET A 52 26.22 -13.87 -8.07
N LYS A 53 26.42 -15.19 -7.89
CA LYS A 53 26.66 -16.10 -9.02
C LYS A 53 25.60 -15.82 -10.10
N PRO A 54 25.96 -15.83 -11.39
CA PRO A 54 25.00 -15.59 -12.47
C PRO A 54 23.77 -16.46 -12.25
N VAL A 55 22.65 -15.82 -11.97
CA VAL A 55 21.40 -16.53 -11.69
C VAL A 55 20.99 -17.24 -12.97
N ALA A 56 20.61 -18.52 -12.87
CA ALA A 56 20.05 -19.23 -14.01
C ALA A 56 18.83 -18.45 -14.52
N LYS A 57 18.97 -17.79 -15.67
CA LYS A 57 17.86 -17.14 -16.36
C LYS A 57 16.84 -18.21 -16.72
N PHE A 58 15.55 -17.90 -16.58
CA PHE A 58 14.53 -18.78 -17.11
C PHE A 58 14.67 -18.83 -18.63
N THR A 59 14.81 -20.03 -19.19
CA THR A 59 14.70 -20.25 -20.64
C THR A 59 13.26 -20.02 -21.11
N GLU A 60 12.30 -20.34 -20.24
CA GLU A 60 10.88 -20.01 -20.34
C GLU A 60 10.30 -19.90 -18.92
N ALA A 61 9.60 -18.81 -18.61
CA ALA A 61 8.89 -18.65 -17.34
C ALA A 61 7.40 -18.98 -17.50
N THR A 62 6.87 -19.87 -16.67
CA THR A 62 5.44 -20.23 -16.66
C THR A 62 4.67 -19.34 -15.69
N ILE A 63 3.73 -18.57 -16.23
CA ILE A 63 2.80 -17.72 -15.46
C ILE A 63 1.40 -18.33 -15.59
N SER A 64 0.76 -18.62 -14.48
CA SER A 64 -0.65 -19.06 -14.45
C SER A 64 -1.53 -17.89 -14.05
N LEU A 65 -2.49 -17.53 -14.91
CA LEU A 65 -3.47 -16.47 -14.69
C LEU A 65 -4.84 -17.08 -14.38
N LEU A 66 -5.38 -16.74 -13.21
CA LEU A 66 -6.63 -17.25 -12.67
C LEU A 66 -7.61 -16.08 -12.55
N VAL A 67 -8.56 -15.97 -13.49
CA VAL A 67 -9.58 -14.92 -13.49
C VAL A 67 -10.97 -15.52 -13.72
N PRO A 68 -12.05 -14.88 -13.23
CA PRO A 68 -13.39 -15.44 -13.25
C PRO A 68 -14.07 -15.12 -14.59
N PHE A 69 -13.76 -15.90 -15.63
CA PHE A 69 -14.40 -15.73 -16.94
C PHE A 69 -15.85 -16.19 -16.96
N ARG A 70 -16.27 -17.02 -15.98
CA ARG A 70 -17.64 -17.50 -15.82
C ARG A 70 -18.15 -18.29 -17.04
N LEU A 71 -17.24 -18.93 -17.78
CA LEU A 71 -17.53 -19.56 -19.07
C LEU A 71 -18.59 -20.67 -18.96
N SER A 72 -18.61 -21.39 -17.84
CA SER A 72 -19.58 -22.46 -17.59
C SER A 72 -21.00 -21.97 -17.32
N SER A 73 -21.18 -20.69 -16.97
CA SER A 73 -22.48 -20.10 -16.65
C SER A 73 -23.14 -19.37 -17.83
N LEU A 74 -22.44 -19.26 -18.96
CA LEU A 74 -22.87 -18.42 -20.09
C LEU A 74 -23.29 -19.28 -21.28
N ASN A 75 -24.57 -19.20 -21.67
CA ASN A 75 -25.03 -19.72 -22.95
C ASN A 75 -25.07 -18.59 -23.98
N LEU A 76 -24.08 -18.54 -24.89
CA LEU A 76 -23.94 -17.46 -25.87
C LEU A 76 -25.16 -17.25 -26.79
N LYS A 77 -26.05 -18.25 -26.94
CA LYS A 77 -27.27 -18.11 -27.75
C LYS A 77 -28.39 -17.38 -27.03
N THR A 78 -28.41 -17.45 -25.70
CA THR A 78 -29.50 -16.91 -24.86
C THR A 78 -29.02 -15.84 -23.89
N ALA A 79 -27.70 -15.63 -23.81
CA ALA A 79 -27.10 -14.71 -22.86
C ALA A 79 -27.58 -13.29 -23.09
N THR A 80 -28.08 -12.69 -22.02
CA THR A 80 -28.36 -11.28 -21.94
C THR A 80 -27.07 -10.48 -21.85
N LYS A 81 -27.12 -9.20 -22.22
CA LYS A 81 -26.00 -8.27 -22.04
C LYS A 81 -25.49 -8.25 -20.60
N ALA A 82 -26.39 -8.23 -19.62
CA ALA A 82 -26.04 -8.23 -18.20
C ALA A 82 -25.30 -9.52 -17.76
N GLU A 83 -25.60 -10.67 -18.36
CA GLU A 83 -24.87 -11.91 -18.08
C GLU A 83 -23.46 -11.88 -18.65
N VAL A 84 -23.29 -11.37 -19.88
CA VAL A 84 -21.97 -11.19 -20.51
C VAL A 84 -21.11 -10.18 -19.74
N GLU A 85 -21.71 -9.08 -19.28
CA GLU A 85 -21.02 -8.02 -18.54
C GLU A 85 -20.41 -8.50 -17.21
N LYS A 86 -20.90 -9.59 -16.62
CA LYS A 86 -20.29 -10.20 -15.42
C LYS A 86 -18.85 -10.70 -15.66
N SER A 87 -18.47 -10.94 -16.91
CA SER A 87 -17.12 -11.35 -17.30
C SER A 87 -16.24 -10.20 -17.80
N ALA A 88 -16.79 -8.98 -17.91
CA ALA A 88 -16.07 -7.82 -18.46
C ALA A 88 -14.78 -7.51 -17.69
N MET A 89 -14.82 -7.53 -16.35
CA MET A 89 -13.62 -7.37 -15.51
C MET A 89 -12.52 -8.38 -15.87
N ALA A 90 -12.86 -9.66 -15.99
CA ALA A 90 -11.91 -10.72 -16.26
C ALA A 90 -11.31 -10.61 -17.67
N ILE A 91 -12.16 -10.30 -18.65
CA ILE A 91 -11.76 -10.07 -20.04
C ILE A 91 -10.82 -8.85 -20.14
N ASP A 92 -11.22 -7.71 -19.58
CA ASP A 92 -10.41 -6.49 -19.56
C ASP A 92 -9.05 -6.73 -18.92
N PHE A 93 -9.04 -7.35 -17.73
CA PHE A 93 -7.80 -7.67 -17.02
C PHE A 93 -6.91 -8.59 -17.84
N TYR A 94 -7.46 -9.66 -18.42
CA TYR A 94 -6.73 -10.58 -19.27
C TYR A 94 -6.12 -9.89 -20.50
N GLN A 95 -6.90 -9.05 -21.19
CA GLN A 95 -6.46 -8.32 -22.38
C GLN A 95 -5.33 -7.33 -22.05
N GLY A 96 -5.46 -6.61 -20.94
CA GLY A 96 -4.39 -5.77 -20.40
C GLY A 96 -3.14 -6.57 -20.09
N PHE A 97 -3.29 -7.67 -19.36
CA PHE A 97 -2.20 -8.56 -18.94
C PHE A 97 -1.43 -9.11 -20.14
N MET A 98 -2.13 -9.56 -21.18
CA MET A 98 -1.53 -9.99 -22.44
C MET A 98 -0.68 -8.90 -23.09
N LEU A 99 -1.19 -7.66 -23.18
CA LEU A 99 -0.39 -6.55 -23.74
C LEU A 99 0.84 -6.22 -22.87
N GLY A 100 0.74 -6.41 -21.56
CA GLY A 100 1.87 -6.28 -20.64
C GLY A 100 2.94 -7.34 -20.90
N LEU A 101 2.55 -8.61 -21.04
CA LEU A 101 3.45 -9.70 -21.42
C LEU A 101 4.10 -9.46 -22.78
N ASP A 102 3.30 -9.12 -23.80
CA ASP A 102 3.78 -8.85 -25.17
C ASP A 102 4.84 -7.73 -25.16
N SER A 103 4.62 -6.70 -24.34
CA SER A 103 5.56 -5.59 -24.19
C SER A 103 6.87 -6.02 -23.54
N ALA A 104 6.83 -6.88 -22.52
CA ALA A 104 8.04 -7.43 -21.91
C ALA A 104 8.76 -8.43 -22.85
N ALA A 105 8.02 -9.22 -23.62
CA ALA A 105 8.56 -10.19 -24.57
C ALA A 105 9.34 -9.53 -25.71
N SER A 106 8.98 -8.29 -26.10
CA SER A 106 9.70 -7.51 -27.11
C SER A 106 11.19 -7.24 -26.76
N ALA A 107 11.58 -7.43 -25.50
CA ALA A 107 12.96 -7.36 -25.03
C ALA A 107 13.73 -8.71 -25.17
N GLY A 108 13.16 -9.71 -25.86
CA GLY A 108 13.82 -10.99 -26.16
C GLY A 108 13.53 -12.11 -25.16
N PHE A 109 12.45 -12.02 -24.38
CA PHE A 109 12.07 -13.01 -23.38
C PHE A 109 10.84 -13.82 -23.81
N ASN A 110 10.80 -15.10 -23.42
CA ASN A 110 9.67 -15.99 -23.69
C ASN A 110 8.91 -16.31 -22.39
N PHE A 111 7.59 -16.14 -22.43
CA PHE A 111 6.69 -16.44 -21.31
C PHE A 111 5.65 -17.47 -21.74
N LYS A 112 5.45 -18.49 -20.92
CA LYS A 112 4.34 -19.44 -21.06
C LYS A 112 3.19 -19.00 -20.18
N LEU A 113 2.20 -18.36 -20.77
CA LEU A 113 0.97 -18.01 -20.07
C LEU A 113 -0.02 -19.19 -20.10
N ARG A 114 -0.45 -19.64 -18.92
CA ARG A 114 -1.57 -20.58 -18.76
C ARG A 114 -2.75 -19.81 -18.19
N VAL A 115 -3.89 -19.86 -18.86
CA VAL A 115 -5.07 -19.08 -18.49
C VAL A 115 -6.15 -20.04 -18.03
N PHE A 116 -6.71 -19.77 -16.85
CA PHE A 116 -7.73 -20.62 -16.23
C PHE A 116 -8.94 -19.80 -15.78
N ASP A 117 -10.13 -20.33 -16.05
CA ASP A 117 -11.35 -19.80 -15.46
C ASP A 117 -11.47 -20.29 -14.02
N ALA A 118 -11.16 -19.40 -13.07
CA ALA A 118 -11.27 -19.71 -11.65
C ALA A 118 -12.74 -19.73 -11.17
N GLY A 119 -13.67 -19.20 -11.96
CA GLY A 119 -15.07 -19.02 -11.54
C GLY A 119 -15.21 -18.14 -10.28
N ASP A 120 -16.42 -18.16 -9.71
CA ASP A 120 -16.71 -17.51 -8.42
C ASP A 120 -16.55 -18.45 -7.23
N ASN A 121 -16.49 -19.76 -7.48
CA ASN A 121 -16.52 -20.78 -6.44
C ASN A 121 -15.20 -21.57 -6.38
N SER A 122 -14.97 -22.20 -5.24
CA SER A 122 -13.76 -22.98 -4.98
C SER A 122 -13.67 -24.28 -5.79
N ALA A 123 -14.76 -24.79 -6.38
CA ALA A 123 -14.78 -26.11 -7.02
C ALA A 123 -13.91 -26.19 -8.28
N ASN A 124 -13.98 -25.18 -9.15
CA ASN A 124 -13.11 -25.10 -10.33
C ASN A 124 -11.64 -25.01 -9.91
N LEU A 125 -11.36 -24.19 -8.90
CA LEU A 125 -10.02 -23.99 -8.37
C LEU A 125 -9.44 -25.25 -7.74
N GLU A 126 -10.24 -26.00 -6.97
CA GLU A 126 -9.86 -27.30 -6.40
C GLU A 126 -9.51 -28.29 -7.51
N THR A 127 -10.29 -28.33 -8.59
CA THR A 127 -10.02 -29.21 -9.75
C THR A 127 -8.66 -28.90 -10.38
N LEU A 128 -8.32 -27.61 -10.54
CA LEU A 128 -7.03 -27.16 -11.08
C LEU A 128 -5.84 -27.49 -10.15
N ILE A 129 -6.07 -27.51 -8.84
CA ILE A 129 -5.09 -27.92 -7.85
C ILE A 129 -4.86 -29.43 -7.94
N GLN A 130 -5.94 -30.23 -7.89
CA GLN A 130 -5.88 -31.69 -7.86
C GLN A 130 -5.30 -32.29 -9.14
N ASN A 131 -5.61 -31.73 -10.30
CA ASN A 131 -5.08 -32.22 -11.57
C ASN A 131 -3.65 -31.74 -11.88
N GLY A 132 -3.01 -30.99 -10.98
CA GLY A 132 -1.63 -30.52 -11.12
C GLY A 132 -1.42 -29.39 -12.13
N SER A 133 -2.48 -28.78 -12.67
CA SER A 133 -2.38 -27.72 -13.69
C SER A 133 -1.52 -26.53 -13.23
N LEU A 134 -1.52 -26.26 -11.92
CA LEU A 134 -0.83 -25.13 -11.31
C LEU A 134 0.57 -25.48 -10.76
N ALA A 135 0.95 -26.76 -10.71
CA ALA A 135 2.13 -27.23 -9.97
C ALA A 135 3.47 -26.69 -10.50
N ASN A 136 3.56 -26.42 -11.81
CA ASN A 136 4.79 -25.95 -12.46
C ASN A 136 4.78 -24.44 -12.73
N SER A 137 3.97 -23.68 -11.99
CA SER A 137 3.91 -22.22 -12.14
C SER A 137 5.11 -21.57 -11.44
N ASN A 138 5.80 -20.64 -12.12
CA ASN A 138 6.78 -19.76 -11.48
C ASN A 138 6.10 -18.59 -10.76
N LEU A 139 4.91 -18.21 -11.25
CA LEU A 139 4.06 -17.18 -10.69
C LEU A 139 2.60 -17.57 -10.92
N ILE A 140 1.77 -17.43 -9.89
CA ILE A 140 0.31 -17.51 -10.03
C ILE A 140 -0.25 -16.10 -9.82
N VAL A 141 -0.99 -15.60 -10.81
CA VAL A 141 -1.70 -14.32 -10.74
C VAL A 141 -3.18 -14.57 -10.58
N GLY A 142 -3.75 -14.12 -9.46
CA GLY A 142 -5.10 -14.46 -9.05
C GLY A 142 -5.14 -15.76 -8.22
N PRO A 143 -6.34 -16.21 -7.77
CA PRO A 143 -7.66 -15.67 -8.11
C PRO A 143 -7.88 -14.23 -7.65
N VAL A 144 -8.82 -13.54 -8.29
CA VAL A 144 -9.05 -12.10 -8.05
C VAL A 144 -9.96 -11.80 -6.85
N TYR A 145 -10.63 -12.83 -6.31
CA TYR A 145 -11.56 -12.70 -5.18
C TYR A 145 -11.00 -13.28 -3.87
N PRO A 146 -11.43 -12.74 -2.72
CA PRO A 146 -10.96 -13.17 -1.39
C PRO A 146 -11.09 -14.68 -1.12
N ASP A 147 -12.23 -15.28 -1.47
CA ASP A 147 -12.48 -16.70 -1.22
C ASP A 147 -11.56 -17.60 -2.04
N GLY A 148 -11.33 -17.25 -3.31
CA GLY A 148 -10.38 -17.97 -4.15
C GLY A 148 -8.94 -17.88 -3.60
N LEU A 149 -8.54 -16.70 -3.12
CA LEU A 149 -7.23 -16.52 -2.46
C LEU A 149 -7.10 -17.36 -1.19
N ARG A 150 -8.15 -17.41 -0.35
CA ARG A 150 -8.19 -18.26 0.84
C ARG A 150 -8.05 -19.75 0.47
N HIS A 151 -8.75 -20.18 -0.58
CA HIS A 151 -8.80 -21.57 -0.99
C HIS A 151 -7.46 -22.05 -1.59
N ILE A 152 -6.82 -21.28 -2.47
CA ILE A 152 -5.54 -21.68 -3.09
C ILE A 152 -4.34 -21.55 -2.13
N ARG A 153 -4.49 -20.83 -1.02
CA ARG A 153 -3.41 -20.49 -0.09
C ARG A 153 -2.57 -21.72 0.30
N SER A 154 -3.19 -22.76 0.83
CA SER A 154 -2.48 -23.95 1.34
C SER A 154 -1.66 -24.64 0.25
N PHE A 155 -2.18 -24.69 -0.97
CA PHE A 155 -1.46 -25.20 -2.13
C PHE A 155 -0.20 -24.37 -2.42
N THR A 156 -0.34 -23.05 -2.54
CA THR A 156 0.80 -22.16 -2.86
C THR A 156 1.88 -22.18 -1.79
N LEU A 157 1.50 -22.30 -0.51
CA LEU A 157 2.44 -22.46 0.60
C LEU A 157 3.21 -23.78 0.50
N SER A 158 2.49 -24.90 0.32
CA SER A 158 3.12 -26.23 0.25
C SER A 158 4.08 -26.39 -0.93
N LYS A 159 3.81 -25.69 -2.04
CA LYS A 159 4.63 -25.71 -3.26
C LYS A 159 5.66 -24.59 -3.33
N ASN A 160 5.67 -23.69 -2.35
CA ASN A 160 6.49 -22.48 -2.35
C ASN A 160 6.33 -21.64 -3.66
N ILE A 161 5.09 -21.51 -4.13
CA ILE A 161 4.77 -20.75 -5.35
C ILE A 161 4.34 -19.34 -4.95
N THR A 162 4.89 -18.33 -5.61
CA THR A 162 4.49 -16.93 -5.44
C THR A 162 3.07 -16.71 -5.96
N LEU A 163 2.22 -16.14 -5.11
CA LEU A 163 0.81 -15.87 -5.38
C LEU A 163 0.57 -14.36 -5.43
N VAL A 164 0.14 -13.83 -6.57
CA VAL A 164 -0.23 -12.43 -6.70
C VAL A 164 -1.71 -12.28 -6.46
N ASN A 165 -2.10 -11.41 -5.53
CA ASN A 165 -3.43 -10.84 -5.44
C ASN A 165 -3.50 -9.54 -6.26
N PRO A 166 -4.10 -9.58 -7.46
CA PRO A 166 -4.07 -8.44 -8.37
C PRO A 166 -5.17 -7.41 -8.10
N LEU A 167 -6.30 -7.80 -7.48
CA LEU A 167 -7.52 -6.98 -7.48
C LEU A 167 -8.27 -6.91 -6.13
N ALA A 168 -8.10 -7.87 -5.21
CA ALA A 168 -8.82 -7.84 -3.93
C ALA A 168 -8.17 -6.89 -2.93
N ALA A 169 -8.94 -5.95 -2.37
CA ALA A 169 -8.50 -5.02 -1.33
C ALA A 169 -8.56 -5.62 0.10
N THR A 170 -8.47 -6.94 0.23
CA THR A 170 -8.53 -7.65 1.52
C THR A 170 -7.33 -7.34 2.40
N ASN A 171 -7.50 -7.50 3.71
CA ASN A 171 -6.37 -7.44 4.62
C ASN A 171 -5.51 -8.71 4.46
N PRO A 172 -4.25 -8.61 4.00
CA PRO A 172 -3.44 -9.80 3.74
C PRO A 172 -3.11 -10.62 5.00
N LYS A 173 -3.29 -10.04 6.21
CA LYS A 173 -3.19 -10.76 7.48
C LYS A 173 -4.15 -11.95 7.56
N GLU A 174 -5.33 -11.83 6.96
CA GLU A 174 -6.33 -12.91 6.92
C GLU A 174 -5.83 -14.13 6.13
N LEU A 175 -4.91 -13.91 5.19
CA LEU A 175 -4.37 -14.95 4.33
C LEU A 175 -3.09 -15.56 4.86
N ASN A 176 -2.35 -14.91 5.76
CA ASN A 176 -1.14 -15.45 6.40
C ASN A 176 -0.24 -16.29 5.45
N ASN A 177 0.17 -15.68 4.35
CA ASN A 177 0.95 -16.29 3.28
C ASN A 177 2.20 -15.45 2.93
N PRO A 178 3.42 -15.82 3.39
CA PRO A 178 4.65 -15.10 3.07
C PRO A 178 4.99 -15.03 1.56
N ASN A 179 4.46 -15.95 0.75
CA ASN A 179 4.69 -15.97 -0.69
C ASN A 179 3.69 -15.12 -1.48
N MET A 180 2.77 -14.45 -0.79
CA MET A 180 1.76 -13.62 -1.42
C MET A 180 2.32 -12.24 -1.77
N ILE A 181 1.91 -11.70 -2.92
CA ILE A 181 2.17 -10.33 -3.34
C ILE A 181 0.82 -9.64 -3.51
N THR A 182 0.56 -8.62 -2.69
CA THR A 182 -0.68 -7.84 -2.74
C THR A 182 -0.42 -6.52 -3.47
N ILE A 183 -1.02 -6.37 -4.65
CA ILE A 183 -0.92 -5.12 -5.44
C ILE A 183 -1.86 -4.04 -4.91
N VAL A 184 -3.08 -4.44 -4.54
CA VAL A 184 -4.14 -3.51 -4.14
C VAL A 184 -3.98 -3.12 -2.68
N ASN A 185 -3.89 -1.82 -2.42
CA ASN A 185 -3.83 -1.29 -1.08
C ASN A 185 -5.18 -1.50 -0.37
N ASN A 186 -5.15 -2.03 0.86
CA ASN A 186 -6.34 -2.13 1.69
C ASN A 186 -6.69 -0.75 2.31
N ILE A 187 -7.89 -0.64 2.87
CA ILE A 187 -8.39 0.60 3.45
C ILE A 187 -7.53 1.13 4.63
N GLN A 188 -6.84 0.23 5.34
CA GLN A 188 -5.90 0.63 6.40
C GLN A 188 -4.73 1.46 5.84
N LEU A 189 -4.11 1.03 4.74
CA LEU A 189 -3.03 1.79 4.09
C LEU A 189 -3.51 3.16 3.58
N HIS A 190 -4.76 3.23 3.09
CA HIS A 190 -5.38 4.49 2.69
C HIS A 190 -5.55 5.47 3.85
N ALA A 191 -5.94 4.96 5.02
CA ALA A 191 -6.06 5.74 6.25
C ALA A 191 -4.69 6.22 6.76
N GLU A 192 -3.70 5.32 6.83
CA GLU A 192 -2.33 5.65 7.24
C GLU A 192 -1.72 6.73 6.33
N LYS A 193 -1.88 6.63 5.01
CA LYS A 193 -1.41 7.63 4.04
C LYS A 193 -2.03 9.02 4.28
N ILE A 194 -3.32 9.09 4.62
CA ILE A 194 -3.99 10.35 4.97
C ILE A 194 -3.41 10.91 6.27
N GLY A 195 -3.23 10.07 7.30
CA GLY A 195 -2.65 10.46 8.58
C GLY A 195 -1.23 11.03 8.43
N GLU A 196 -0.37 10.32 7.70
CA GLU A 196 1.01 10.73 7.41
C GLU A 196 1.06 12.09 6.70
N TYR A 197 0.19 12.30 5.72
CA TYR A 197 0.12 13.56 5.00
C TYR A 197 -0.33 14.72 5.90
N ILE A 198 -1.33 14.51 6.75
CA ILE A 198 -1.79 15.52 7.70
C ILE A 198 -0.66 15.91 8.66
N VAL A 199 0.04 14.94 9.25
CA VAL A 199 1.16 15.20 10.18
C VAL A 199 2.31 15.95 9.50
N LYS A 200 2.59 15.62 8.24
CA LYS A 200 3.66 16.24 7.46
C LYS A 200 3.37 17.69 7.07
N HIS A 201 2.11 18.06 6.87
CA HIS A 201 1.74 19.33 6.24
C HIS A 201 0.90 20.28 7.10
N ILE A 202 0.36 19.82 8.23
CA ILE A 202 -0.51 20.62 9.09
C ILE A 202 0.18 20.94 10.42
N ASP A 203 0.12 22.20 10.84
CA ASP A 203 0.59 22.66 12.15
C ASP A 203 -0.34 22.12 13.26
N PRO A 204 0.14 21.24 14.16
CA PRO A 204 -0.67 20.64 15.23
C PRO A 204 -1.10 21.65 16.30
N VAL A 205 -0.35 22.75 16.50
CA VAL A 205 -0.67 23.77 17.50
C VAL A 205 -1.83 24.65 17.05
N LYS A 206 -1.97 24.88 15.74
CA LYS A 206 -3.03 25.73 15.17
C LYS A 206 -4.27 24.97 14.71
N SER A 207 -4.23 23.64 14.77
CA SER A 207 -5.23 22.79 14.15
C SER A 207 -5.85 21.78 15.11
N VAL A 208 -7.05 21.31 14.76
CA VAL A 208 -7.75 20.19 15.40
C VAL A 208 -8.06 19.17 14.32
N VAL A 209 -7.71 17.91 14.57
CA VAL A 209 -8.10 16.80 13.69
C VAL A 209 -9.44 16.26 14.18
N VAL A 210 -10.41 16.19 13.28
CA VAL A 210 -11.74 15.67 13.56
C VAL A 210 -12.04 14.49 12.67
N LEU A 211 -12.27 13.33 13.26
CA LEU A 211 -12.80 12.16 12.57
C LEU A 211 -14.34 12.20 12.60
N ILE A 212 -14.97 12.19 11.43
CA ILE A 212 -16.41 12.00 11.28
C ILE A 212 -16.66 10.54 10.89
N ASN A 213 -17.31 9.81 11.78
CA ASN A 213 -17.56 8.38 11.66
C ASN A 213 -19.00 8.04 12.08
N PRO A 214 -19.92 7.76 11.15
CA PRO A 214 -21.30 7.44 11.47
C PRO A 214 -21.49 6.06 12.14
N LYS A 215 -20.40 5.31 12.39
CA LYS A 215 -20.38 4.01 13.09
C LYS A 215 -21.01 2.85 12.31
N GLY A 216 -21.14 2.96 10.99
CA GLY A 216 -21.43 1.81 10.13
C GLY A 216 -20.23 0.84 10.07
N SER A 217 -20.50 -0.43 9.75
CA SER A 217 -19.45 -1.47 9.68
C SER A 217 -18.34 -1.09 8.70
N ASP A 218 -18.71 -0.57 7.53
CA ASP A 218 -17.77 -0.22 6.47
C ASP A 218 -17.02 1.08 6.81
N ASP A 219 -17.70 2.04 7.44
CA ASP A 219 -17.08 3.29 7.89
C ASP A 219 -16.02 3.03 8.97
N GLU A 220 -16.28 2.05 9.85
CA GLU A 220 -15.36 1.69 10.93
C GLU A 220 -14.05 1.07 10.39
N LEU A 221 -14.06 0.45 9.20
CA LEU A 221 -12.85 -0.08 8.57
C LEU A 221 -11.83 1.03 8.26
N MET A 222 -12.29 2.24 7.91
CA MET A 222 -11.42 3.41 7.73
C MET A 222 -11.25 4.23 9.01
N ALA A 223 -12.31 4.37 9.83
CA ALA A 223 -12.26 5.17 11.05
C ALA A 223 -11.32 4.58 12.11
N ALA A 224 -11.30 3.25 12.29
CA ALA A 224 -10.45 2.60 13.27
C ALA A 224 -8.94 2.90 13.08
N PRO A 225 -8.34 2.74 11.88
CA PRO A 225 -6.94 3.09 11.67
C PRO A 225 -6.66 4.60 11.80
N ILE A 226 -7.56 5.48 11.34
CA ILE A 226 -7.41 6.94 11.54
C ILE A 226 -7.41 7.29 13.03
N ARG A 227 -8.37 6.76 13.79
CA ARG A 227 -8.47 6.95 15.23
C ARG A 227 -7.19 6.51 15.92
N LYS A 228 -6.76 5.27 15.67
CA LYS A 228 -5.53 4.72 16.24
C LYS A 228 -4.30 5.58 15.90
N PHE A 229 -4.23 6.12 14.69
CA PHE A 229 -3.11 6.95 14.26
C PHE A 229 -3.03 8.28 15.03
N PHE A 230 -4.15 8.97 15.21
CA PHE A 230 -4.19 10.28 15.88
C PHE A 230 -4.34 10.22 17.41
N GLU A 231 -4.73 9.08 17.97
CA GLU A 231 -4.68 8.84 19.42
C GLU A 231 -3.24 8.60 19.92
N ASP A 232 -2.27 8.32 19.04
CA ASP A 232 -0.86 8.26 19.42
C ASP A 232 -0.37 9.65 19.85
N PRO A 233 0.04 9.85 21.12
CA PRO A 233 0.49 11.14 21.62
C PRO A 233 1.68 11.74 20.83
N LYS A 234 2.44 10.91 20.11
CA LYS A 234 3.54 11.36 19.25
C LYS A 234 3.09 12.28 18.13
N GLN A 235 1.84 12.19 17.68
CA GLN A 235 1.34 13.07 16.61
C GLN A 235 1.07 14.49 17.11
N ALA A 236 0.92 14.69 18.43
CA ALA A 236 0.72 15.99 19.08
C ALA A 236 -0.51 16.80 18.58
N PHE A 237 -1.44 16.20 17.84
CA PHE A 237 -2.69 16.84 17.45
C PHE A 237 -3.73 16.74 18.56
N PHE A 238 -4.54 17.80 18.72
CA PHE A 238 -5.80 17.66 19.42
C PHE A 238 -6.78 16.90 18.52
N PHE A 239 -7.21 15.72 18.95
CA PHE A 239 -8.05 14.81 18.18
C PHE A 239 -9.46 14.71 18.78
N GLN A 240 -10.48 14.75 17.93
CA GLN A 240 -11.87 14.53 18.30
C GLN A 240 -12.53 13.58 17.30
N GLU A 241 -13.48 12.78 17.77
CA GLU A 241 -14.32 11.94 16.92
C GLU A 241 -15.80 12.26 17.16
N PHE A 242 -16.57 12.37 16.08
CA PHE A 242 -18.02 12.57 16.13
C PHE A 242 -18.75 11.65 15.17
N SER A 243 -19.99 11.32 15.50
CA SER A 243 -20.87 10.55 14.60
C SER A 243 -21.30 11.34 13.36
N SER A 244 -21.32 12.68 13.45
CA SER A 244 -21.67 13.55 12.34
C SER A 244 -21.03 14.94 12.49
N VAL A 245 -20.96 15.68 11.39
CA VAL A 245 -20.54 17.09 11.39
C VAL A 245 -21.49 18.00 12.18
N TYR A 246 -22.76 17.61 12.37
CA TYR A 246 -23.71 18.36 13.19
C TYR A 246 -23.35 18.29 14.67
N ASN A 247 -22.89 17.12 15.14
CA ASN A 247 -22.39 16.95 16.51
C ASN A 247 -21.09 17.73 16.71
N MET A 248 -20.19 17.74 15.72
CA MET A 248 -18.96 18.54 15.74
C MET A 248 -19.24 20.04 15.93
N ASP A 249 -20.23 20.58 15.21
CA ASP A 249 -20.60 22.00 15.25
C ASP A 249 -20.91 22.49 16.68
N THR A 250 -21.47 21.61 17.52
CA THR A 250 -21.80 21.94 18.92
C THR A 250 -20.60 22.01 19.87
N ARG A 251 -19.42 21.54 19.45
CA ARG A 251 -18.23 21.35 20.31
C ARG A 251 -16.97 22.00 19.70
N MET A 252 -17.16 23.08 18.95
CA MET A 252 -16.07 23.76 18.28
C MET A 252 -15.16 24.55 19.23
N ILE A 253 -13.88 24.61 18.87
CA ILE A 253 -12.82 25.35 19.54
C ILE A 253 -12.52 26.59 18.70
N LYS A 254 -12.61 27.76 19.32
CA LYS A 254 -12.38 29.05 18.64
C LYS A 254 -10.94 29.15 18.13
N ASN A 255 -10.76 29.86 17.01
CA ASN A 255 -9.47 30.21 16.43
C ASN A 255 -8.57 29.02 16.06
N LYS A 256 -9.17 27.87 15.71
CA LYS A 256 -8.47 26.69 15.21
C LYS A 256 -8.83 26.42 13.76
N LYS A 257 -7.87 25.86 13.02
CA LYS A 257 -8.14 25.21 11.73
C LYS A 257 -8.67 23.80 11.97
N TYR A 258 -9.71 23.42 11.25
CA TYR A 258 -10.29 22.08 11.31
C TYR A 258 -9.75 21.22 10.17
N VAL A 259 -9.18 20.08 10.53
CA VAL A 259 -8.81 19.02 9.57
C VAL A 259 -9.82 17.90 9.75
N VAL A 260 -10.82 17.87 8.89
CA VAL A 260 -11.90 16.90 8.97
C VAL A 260 -11.55 15.68 8.13
N VAL A 261 -11.49 14.51 8.75
CA VAL A 261 -11.38 13.21 8.07
C VAL A 261 -12.74 12.55 8.11
N LEU A 262 -13.37 12.37 6.95
CA LEU A 262 -14.66 11.71 6.81
C LEU A 262 -14.45 10.27 6.38
N ALA A 263 -14.74 9.33 7.29
CA ALA A 263 -14.54 7.91 7.07
C ALA A 263 -15.54 7.28 6.10
N SER A 264 -16.71 7.90 5.92
CA SER A 264 -17.79 7.30 5.14
C SER A 264 -17.62 7.47 3.64
N SER A 265 -18.04 6.44 2.90
CA SER A 265 -18.24 6.47 1.46
C SER A 265 -19.72 6.54 1.05
N GLU A 266 -20.67 6.53 1.99
CA GLU A 266 -22.10 6.57 1.65
C GLU A 266 -22.50 7.94 1.11
N ARG A 267 -22.99 7.96 -0.13
CA ARG A 267 -23.17 9.18 -0.91
C ARG A 267 -24.02 10.22 -0.21
N LYS A 268 -25.15 9.82 0.39
CA LYS A 268 -26.10 10.77 1.01
C LYS A 268 -25.47 11.42 2.24
N PHE A 269 -24.81 10.62 3.09
CA PHE A 269 -24.10 11.09 4.27
C PHE A 269 -22.93 12.01 3.91
N VAL A 270 -22.14 11.64 2.90
CA VAL A 270 -21.03 12.46 2.39
C VAL A 270 -21.54 13.80 1.86
N THR A 271 -22.60 13.78 1.04
CA THR A 271 -23.20 15.01 0.48
C THR A 271 -23.71 15.94 1.58
N ALA A 272 -24.47 15.41 2.55
CA ALA A 272 -24.96 16.20 3.68
C ALA A 272 -23.81 16.78 4.53
N THR A 273 -22.72 16.02 4.69
CA THR A 273 -21.54 16.49 5.42
C THR A 273 -20.82 17.62 4.68
N ILE A 274 -20.60 17.48 3.36
CA ILE A 274 -20.00 18.51 2.51
C ILE A 274 -20.82 19.81 2.59
N ASP A 275 -22.14 19.71 2.45
CA ASP A 275 -23.03 20.87 2.47
C ASP A 275 -22.98 21.63 3.80
N LYS A 276 -22.97 20.89 4.91
CA LYS A 276 -22.82 21.49 6.24
C LYS A 276 -21.45 22.13 6.43
N LEU A 277 -20.37 21.48 6.00
CA LEU A 277 -19.01 22.06 6.07
C LEU A 277 -18.88 23.33 5.24
N ILE A 278 -19.50 23.40 4.05
CA ILE A 278 -19.55 24.63 3.25
C ILE A 278 -20.25 25.75 4.00
N LYS A 279 -21.42 25.47 4.60
CA LYS A 279 -22.13 26.47 5.41
C LYS A 279 -21.25 26.99 6.56
N MET A 280 -20.52 26.11 7.23
CA MET A 280 -19.62 26.48 8.32
C MET A 280 -18.42 27.28 7.82
N LYS A 281 -17.83 26.91 6.67
CA LYS A 281 -16.75 27.65 6.03
C LYS A 281 -17.16 29.06 5.64
N ASN A 282 -18.36 29.21 5.06
CA ASN A 282 -18.95 30.51 4.73
C ASN A 282 -19.23 31.36 5.98
N ALA A 283 -19.45 30.73 7.14
CA ALA A 283 -19.56 31.40 8.44
C ALA A 283 -18.21 31.69 9.10
N GLY A 284 -17.08 31.48 8.40
CA GLY A 284 -15.73 31.81 8.84
C GLY A 284 -14.89 30.64 9.37
N LEU A 285 -15.40 29.40 9.34
CA LEU A 285 -14.61 28.24 9.76
C LEU A 285 -13.48 27.94 8.77
N SER A 286 -12.23 27.94 9.24
CA SER A 286 -11.10 27.43 8.47
C SER A 286 -11.12 25.90 8.51
N VAL A 287 -11.45 25.26 7.39
CA VAL A 287 -11.58 23.80 7.29
C VAL A 287 -10.99 23.24 6.00
N ASP A 288 -10.28 22.12 6.14
CA ASP A 288 -9.85 21.21 5.08
C ASP A 288 -10.52 19.84 5.27
N LEU A 289 -10.86 19.17 4.16
CA LEU A 289 -11.56 17.88 4.16
C LEU A 289 -10.69 16.76 3.58
N TYR A 290 -10.66 15.63 4.27
CA TYR A 290 -10.05 14.39 3.81
C TYR A 290 -11.14 13.31 3.72
N GLY A 291 -11.23 12.62 2.59
CA GLY A 291 -12.34 11.70 2.31
C GLY A 291 -11.91 10.25 2.10
N HIS A 292 -12.89 9.37 2.13
CA HIS A 292 -12.74 7.95 1.81
C HIS A 292 -12.29 7.75 0.34
N PRO A 293 -11.40 6.79 0.04
CA PRO A 293 -10.90 6.54 -1.33
C PRO A 293 -12.01 6.30 -2.37
N ASP A 294 -13.10 5.65 -1.97
CA ASP A 294 -14.26 5.40 -2.85
C ASP A 294 -15.02 6.65 -3.29
N TRP A 295 -14.69 7.83 -2.76
CA TRP A 295 -15.24 9.07 -3.31
C TRP A 295 -14.87 9.26 -4.78
N THR A 296 -13.73 8.71 -5.21
CA THR A 296 -13.29 8.70 -6.62
C THR A 296 -14.22 7.92 -7.54
N LYS A 297 -15.05 7.02 -7.00
CA LYS A 297 -16.03 6.21 -7.73
C LYS A 297 -17.43 6.84 -7.75
N GLN A 298 -17.59 8.00 -7.11
CA GLN A 298 -18.87 8.68 -6.98
C GLN A 298 -18.81 10.09 -7.57
N THR A 299 -19.99 10.68 -7.76
CA THR A 299 -20.11 12.05 -8.27
C THR A 299 -20.57 12.95 -7.14
N TYR A 300 -19.77 13.96 -6.83
CA TYR A 300 -20.11 15.00 -5.86
C TYR A 300 -20.04 16.37 -6.53
N ASN A 301 -20.50 17.41 -5.85
CA ASN A 301 -20.31 18.78 -6.31
C ASN A 301 -18.82 19.16 -6.18
N THR A 302 -18.12 19.22 -7.32
CA THR A 302 -16.69 19.51 -7.38
C THR A 302 -16.33 20.89 -6.83
N GLU A 303 -17.16 21.90 -7.06
CA GLU A 303 -16.91 23.26 -6.54
C GLU A 303 -16.89 23.28 -5.01
N LYS A 304 -17.83 22.58 -4.36
CA LYS A 304 -17.85 22.44 -2.90
C LYS A 304 -16.62 21.70 -2.39
N LEU A 305 -16.24 20.59 -3.03
CA LEU A 305 -15.04 19.85 -2.66
C LEU A 305 -13.75 20.69 -2.79
N GLN A 306 -13.62 21.48 -3.85
CA GLN A 306 -12.51 22.43 -4.01
C GLN A 306 -12.51 23.49 -2.92
N THR A 307 -13.68 24.05 -2.63
CA THR A 307 -13.85 25.05 -1.58
C THR A 307 -13.41 24.49 -0.23
N LEU A 308 -13.59 23.19 0.02
CA LEU A 308 -13.14 22.47 1.22
C LEU A 308 -11.70 21.94 1.14
N ASN A 309 -10.92 22.29 0.10
CA ASN A 309 -9.59 21.74 -0.15
C ASN A 309 -9.56 20.20 -0.12
N ALA A 310 -10.62 19.55 -0.61
CA ALA A 310 -10.82 18.13 -0.38
C ALA A 310 -9.69 17.27 -0.98
N ILE A 311 -9.15 16.36 -0.16
CA ILE A 311 -8.12 15.38 -0.54
C ILE A 311 -8.66 13.96 -0.29
N VAL A 312 -8.36 13.04 -1.20
CA VAL A 312 -8.66 11.61 -1.07
C VAL A 312 -7.43 10.79 -1.42
N SER A 313 -7.24 9.64 -0.79
CA SER A 313 -6.22 8.69 -1.23
C SER A 313 -6.73 7.83 -2.38
N ALA A 314 -5.84 7.40 -3.28
CA ALA A 314 -6.21 6.61 -4.45
C ALA A 314 -5.13 5.58 -4.82
N SER A 315 -5.57 4.40 -5.24
CA SER A 315 -4.73 3.32 -5.77
C SER A 315 -4.85 3.16 -7.29
N TYR A 316 -5.58 4.09 -7.94
CA TYR A 316 -5.80 4.11 -9.39
C TYR A 316 -5.99 5.54 -9.87
N LYS A 317 -5.18 5.96 -10.85
CA LYS A 317 -5.37 7.19 -11.60
C LYS A 317 -4.63 7.08 -12.94
N ILE A 318 -5.32 7.39 -14.03
CA ILE A 318 -4.70 7.52 -15.35
C ILE A 318 -4.43 9.00 -15.64
N ASP A 319 -3.20 9.27 -16.06
CA ASP A 319 -2.82 10.53 -16.68
C ASP A 319 -2.78 10.35 -18.20
N PHE A 320 -3.85 10.74 -18.86
CA PHE A 320 -4.04 10.60 -20.31
C PHE A 320 -3.10 11.50 -21.14
N SER A 321 -2.38 12.43 -20.51
CA SER A 321 -1.38 13.26 -21.19
C SER A 321 -0.06 12.51 -21.43
N ARG A 322 0.19 11.41 -20.70
CA ARG A 322 1.43 10.64 -20.83
C ARG A 322 1.50 9.89 -22.16
N LYS A 323 2.69 9.91 -22.78
CA LYS A 323 2.95 9.24 -24.06
C LYS A 323 2.80 7.72 -23.97
N ASP A 324 3.22 7.11 -22.87
CA ASP A 324 3.11 5.66 -22.64
C ASP A 324 1.64 5.22 -22.46
N VAL A 325 0.83 6.00 -21.75
CA VAL A 325 -0.63 5.80 -21.66
C VAL A 325 -1.27 5.90 -23.05
N SER A 326 -0.95 6.93 -23.82
CA SER A 326 -1.46 7.08 -25.20
C SER A 326 -1.04 5.90 -26.09
N ALA A 327 0.19 5.42 -25.97
CA ALA A 327 0.68 4.26 -26.72
C ALA A 327 -0.05 2.97 -26.33
N PHE A 328 -0.30 2.75 -25.04
CA PHE A 328 -1.12 1.64 -24.56
C PHE A 328 -2.53 1.68 -25.14
N ILE A 329 -3.21 2.83 -25.07
CA ILE A 329 -4.56 3.01 -25.61
C ILE A 329 -4.60 2.68 -27.11
N LYS A 330 -3.63 3.17 -27.89
CA LYS A 330 -3.54 2.87 -29.33
C LYS A 330 -3.36 1.37 -29.60
N LYS A 331 -2.46 0.70 -28.87
CA LYS A 331 -2.24 -0.75 -29.00
C LYS A 331 -3.50 -1.54 -28.62
N TYR A 332 -4.16 -1.15 -27.53
CA TYR A 332 -5.37 -1.80 -27.05
C TYR A 332 -6.50 -1.68 -28.08
N ARG A 333 -6.78 -0.47 -28.58
CA ARG A 333 -7.78 -0.22 -29.63
C ARG A 333 -7.48 -0.99 -30.92
N SER A 334 -6.20 -1.04 -31.31
CA SER A 334 -5.79 -1.77 -32.51
C SER A 334 -5.98 -3.28 -32.39
N LYS A 335 -5.77 -3.86 -31.20
CA LYS A 335 -5.85 -5.31 -30.97
C LYS A 335 -7.26 -5.80 -30.66
N TYR A 336 -8.02 -5.01 -29.89
CA TYR A 336 -9.32 -5.43 -29.35
C TYR A 336 -10.52 -4.65 -29.90
N HIS A 337 -10.29 -3.63 -30.72
CA HIS A 337 -11.33 -2.79 -31.32
C HIS A 337 -12.30 -2.18 -30.29
N PHE A 338 -11.78 -1.88 -29.09
CA PHE A 338 -12.54 -1.36 -27.96
C PHE A 338 -11.71 -0.39 -27.11
N GLU A 339 -12.35 0.34 -26.20
CA GLU A 339 -11.67 1.24 -25.27
C GLU A 339 -11.14 0.48 -24.04
N PRO A 340 -9.92 0.77 -23.57
CA PRO A 340 -9.40 0.17 -22.35
C PRO A 340 -10.16 0.66 -21.11
N GLY A 341 -10.78 -0.27 -20.37
CA GLY A 341 -11.39 -0.03 -19.06
C GLY A 341 -10.35 -0.04 -17.92
N GLU A 342 -10.78 0.27 -16.69
CA GLU A 342 -9.92 0.27 -15.49
C GLU A 342 -9.07 -1.00 -15.36
N TYR A 343 -9.71 -2.16 -15.52
CA TYR A 343 -9.07 -3.46 -15.34
C TYR A 343 -8.04 -3.78 -16.42
N SER A 344 -8.16 -3.20 -17.61
CA SER A 344 -7.14 -3.36 -18.66
C SER A 344 -5.81 -2.69 -18.29
N TYR A 345 -5.84 -1.52 -17.66
CA TYR A 345 -4.62 -0.88 -17.15
C TYR A 345 -4.02 -1.67 -15.98
N LYS A 346 -4.86 -2.18 -15.07
CA LYS A 346 -4.39 -3.05 -13.97
C LYS A 346 -3.75 -4.32 -14.48
N GLY A 347 -4.37 -4.95 -15.48
CA GLY A 347 -3.85 -6.11 -16.18
C GLY A 347 -2.50 -5.80 -16.80
N PHE A 348 -2.39 -4.70 -17.56
CA PHE A 348 -1.15 -4.29 -18.22
C PHE A 348 -0.01 -4.07 -17.24
N ASP A 349 -0.23 -3.24 -16.21
CA ASP A 349 0.80 -2.94 -15.21
C ASP A 349 1.23 -4.23 -14.47
N THR A 350 0.28 -5.09 -14.11
CA THR A 350 0.57 -6.39 -13.47
C THR A 350 1.40 -7.29 -14.38
N GLY A 351 0.96 -7.50 -15.62
CA GLY A 351 1.60 -8.38 -16.59
C GLY A 351 3.00 -7.89 -16.95
N PHE A 352 3.13 -6.60 -17.27
CA PHE A 352 4.41 -6.00 -17.63
C PHE A 352 5.40 -6.02 -16.46
N TYR A 353 4.97 -5.63 -15.26
CA TYR A 353 5.84 -5.60 -14.08
C TYR A 353 6.43 -6.97 -13.76
N PHE A 354 5.59 -7.99 -13.60
CA PHE A 354 6.08 -9.31 -13.22
C PHE A 354 6.85 -10.01 -14.34
N ALA A 355 6.42 -9.85 -15.59
CA ALA A 355 7.17 -10.38 -16.73
C ALA A 355 8.58 -9.78 -16.78
N ASN A 356 8.69 -8.45 -16.66
CA ASN A 356 9.99 -7.78 -16.64
C ASN A 356 10.84 -8.22 -15.44
N LEU A 357 10.26 -8.29 -14.24
CA LEU A 357 10.98 -8.70 -13.03
C LEU A 357 11.53 -10.14 -13.14
N ILE A 358 10.72 -11.07 -13.66
CA ILE A 358 11.12 -12.46 -13.90
C ILE A 358 12.18 -12.56 -15.00
N ALA A 359 12.01 -11.81 -16.08
CA ALA A 359 12.94 -11.75 -17.20
C ALA A 359 14.33 -11.27 -16.77
N THR A 360 14.39 -10.19 -15.97
CA THR A 360 15.64 -9.61 -15.50
C THR A 360 16.34 -10.49 -14.49
N HIS A 361 15.61 -11.06 -13.52
CA HIS A 361 16.21 -11.66 -12.32
C HIS A 361 16.10 -13.18 -12.24
N GLY A 362 15.44 -13.82 -13.21
CA GLY A 362 15.26 -15.26 -13.24
C GLY A 362 14.61 -15.77 -11.94
N LYS A 363 15.10 -16.90 -11.42
CA LYS A 363 14.56 -17.54 -10.20
C LYS A 363 14.59 -16.66 -8.95
N ASN A 364 15.38 -15.59 -8.93
CA ASN A 364 15.55 -14.73 -7.76
C ASN A 364 14.66 -13.48 -7.79
N TYR A 365 13.75 -13.36 -8.77
CA TYR A 365 12.90 -12.17 -8.96
C TYR A 365 12.21 -11.67 -7.68
N ALA A 366 11.76 -12.57 -6.81
CA ALA A 366 11.09 -12.20 -5.56
C ALA A 366 11.96 -11.35 -4.62
N GLN A 367 13.29 -11.54 -4.64
CA GLN A 367 14.23 -10.76 -3.83
C GLN A 367 14.34 -9.29 -4.27
N PHE A 368 13.86 -8.97 -5.47
CA PHE A 368 13.91 -7.63 -6.06
C PHE A 368 12.60 -6.85 -5.87
N LEU A 369 11.53 -7.50 -5.37
CA LEU A 369 10.24 -6.85 -5.08
C LEU A 369 10.40 -5.67 -4.12
N THR A 370 11.26 -5.80 -3.10
CA THR A 370 11.52 -4.74 -2.11
C THR A 370 12.67 -3.80 -2.50
N LYS A 371 13.36 -4.07 -3.62
CA LYS A 371 14.53 -3.31 -4.07
C LYS A 371 14.20 -2.40 -5.25
N GLU A 372 13.30 -2.82 -6.11
CA GLU A 372 12.96 -2.11 -7.35
C GLU A 372 11.56 -1.51 -7.26
N LYS A 373 11.47 -0.24 -7.66
CA LYS A 373 10.19 0.47 -7.78
C LYS A 373 9.75 0.45 -9.24
N TYR A 374 8.45 0.30 -9.45
CA TYR A 374 7.82 0.36 -10.77
C TYR A 374 6.85 1.53 -10.83
N LYS A 375 6.90 2.30 -11.93
CA LYS A 375 5.93 3.35 -12.23
C LYS A 375 5.06 2.89 -13.38
N GLY A 376 3.85 2.42 -13.06
CA GLY A 376 2.89 1.93 -14.05
C GLY A 376 2.09 3.03 -14.74
N LEU A 377 1.14 2.60 -15.56
CA LEU A 377 0.14 3.46 -16.18
C LEU A 377 -0.90 3.94 -15.17
N HIS A 378 -1.32 3.07 -14.24
CA HIS A 378 -2.41 3.37 -13.29
C HIS A 378 -1.97 3.55 -11.85
N ASN A 379 -0.91 2.86 -11.42
CA ASN A 379 -0.33 2.97 -10.09
C ASN A 379 1.17 2.68 -10.15
N SER A 380 1.90 3.09 -9.12
CA SER A 380 3.26 2.62 -8.90
C SER A 380 3.23 1.35 -8.04
N PHE A 381 4.27 0.51 -8.14
CA PHE A 381 4.49 -0.60 -7.22
C PHE A 381 5.78 -0.38 -6.44
N SER A 382 5.68 -0.42 -5.12
CA SER A 382 6.79 -0.34 -4.16
C SER A 382 6.43 -1.26 -3.01
N PHE A 383 7.15 -2.36 -2.86
CA PHE A 383 6.78 -3.39 -1.90
C PHE A 383 7.57 -3.30 -0.59
N VAL A 384 6.87 -3.59 0.51
CA VAL A 384 7.48 -3.98 1.79
C VAL A 384 7.18 -5.46 2.03
N TYR A 385 8.01 -6.13 2.81
CA TYR A 385 7.82 -7.54 3.18
C TYR A 385 7.42 -7.67 4.64
N ASP A 386 6.43 -8.51 4.90
CA ASP A 386 6.04 -8.95 6.23
C ASP A 386 6.00 -10.50 6.27
N PRO A 387 6.57 -11.14 7.31
CA PRO A 387 6.65 -12.61 7.38
C PRO A 387 5.30 -13.35 7.38
N LYS A 388 4.20 -12.69 7.72
CA LYS A 388 2.85 -13.26 7.70
C LYS A 388 2.08 -12.83 6.46
N MET A 389 2.23 -11.57 6.04
CA MET A 389 1.42 -10.99 4.96
C MET A 389 2.05 -11.14 3.56
N GLY A 390 3.33 -11.49 3.49
CA GLY A 390 4.10 -11.47 2.26
C GLY A 390 4.47 -10.05 1.83
N TYR A 391 4.46 -9.80 0.52
CA TYR A 391 4.81 -8.53 -0.08
C TYR A 391 3.59 -7.64 -0.23
N LEU A 392 3.69 -6.40 0.26
CA LEU A 392 2.59 -5.43 0.26
C LEU A 392 3.00 -4.21 -0.55
N ASN A 393 2.24 -3.87 -1.60
CA ASN A 393 2.42 -2.60 -2.26
C ASN A 393 2.02 -1.47 -1.29
N THR A 394 2.90 -0.49 -1.10
CA THR A 394 2.65 0.70 -0.28
C THR A 394 2.45 1.96 -1.10
N SER A 395 2.53 1.86 -2.43
CA SER A 395 2.32 3.00 -3.32
C SER A 395 0.85 3.39 -3.36
N LEU A 396 0.56 4.58 -2.83
CA LEU A 396 -0.72 5.25 -2.87
C LEU A 396 -0.52 6.70 -3.32
N MET A 397 -1.45 7.19 -4.11
CA MET A 397 -1.53 8.60 -4.47
C MET A 397 -2.42 9.34 -3.48
N LEU A 398 -2.16 10.63 -3.32
CA LEU A 398 -3.13 11.58 -2.79
C LEU A 398 -3.63 12.46 -3.93
N LEU A 399 -4.95 12.55 -4.04
CA LEU A 399 -5.62 13.34 -5.06
C LEU A 399 -6.33 14.52 -4.42
N LYS A 400 -6.13 15.71 -4.96
CA LYS A 400 -6.83 16.93 -4.54
C LYS A 400 -7.83 17.36 -5.61
N TYR A 401 -9.04 17.73 -5.19
CA TYR A 401 -10.00 18.41 -6.06
C TYR A 401 -9.50 19.84 -6.34
N GLN A 402 -9.15 20.12 -7.59
CA GLN A 402 -8.63 21.41 -8.06
C GLN A 402 -8.88 21.59 -9.57
N ASN A 403 -9.23 22.79 -10.01
CA ASN A 403 -9.55 23.13 -11.41
C ASN A 403 -10.58 22.17 -12.06
N PHE A 404 -11.63 21.86 -11.32
CA PHE A 404 -12.71 20.94 -11.64
C PHE A 404 -12.28 19.48 -11.91
N ALA A 405 -11.07 19.11 -11.49
CA ALA A 405 -10.49 17.78 -11.67
C ALA A 405 -9.83 17.24 -10.39
N LEU A 406 -9.59 15.93 -10.37
CA LEU A 406 -8.75 15.27 -9.36
C LEU A 406 -7.30 15.21 -9.85
N ASN A 407 -6.42 15.92 -9.16
CA ASN A 407 -4.99 16.03 -9.48
C ASN A 407 -4.15 15.31 -8.43
N ILE A 408 -3.11 14.60 -8.87
CA ILE A 408 -2.14 13.96 -7.98
C ILE A 408 -1.31 15.05 -7.29
N ILE A 409 -1.24 14.99 -5.96
CA ILE A 409 -0.45 15.90 -5.11
C ILE A 409 0.65 15.19 -4.33
N GLU A 410 0.58 13.85 -4.21
CA GLU A 410 1.63 12.99 -3.67
C GLU A 410 1.55 11.59 -4.27
#